data_AF-A0A178TGM8-F1
#
_entry.id   AF-A0A178TGM8-F1
#
_cell.length_a   1.000
_cell.length_b   1.000
_cell.length_c   1.000
_cell.angle_alpha   90.00
_cell.angle_beta   90.00
_cell.angle_gamma   90.00
#
_symmetry.space_group_name_H-M   'P 1'
#
loop_
_entity.id
_entity.type
_entity.pdbx_description
1 polymer ?
#
loop_
_entity_poly.entity_id
_entity_poly.type
_entity_poly.pdbx_seq_one_letter_code
_entity_poly.pdbx_strand_id
1 'polypeptide(L)'
;MGNVRWVLALISFLAITLFSCSKPPSPHDALKTYTSYWTKQQFAKMYDMLSEETKKTVGKEQFVDRYKKIYGDIQVSHLSVAPVPVHSVASVHDASTIPPYFLSISAVIVSVS
;
A
#
# COMPACT_ATOMS: atom_id res chain seq x y z
N MET A 1 -39.67 -28.95 -12.11
CA MET A 1 -39.30 -27.53 -11.93
C MET A 1 -39.28 -27.03 -10.46
N GLY A 2 -39.44 -27.86 -9.43
CA GLY A 2 -39.55 -27.38 -8.03
C GLY A 2 -38.23 -27.11 -7.31
N ASN A 3 -37.18 -27.89 -7.61
CA ASN A 3 -35.97 -27.95 -6.78
C ASN A 3 -34.91 -26.90 -7.18
N VAL A 4 -34.89 -26.49 -8.46
CA VAL A 4 -33.96 -25.47 -8.99
C VAL A 4 -34.14 -24.11 -8.30
N ARG A 5 -35.38 -23.75 -7.95
CA ARG A 5 -35.68 -22.46 -7.32
C ARG A 5 -35.15 -22.37 -5.89
N TRP A 6 -35.15 -23.49 -5.16
CA TRP A 6 -34.56 -23.60 -3.83
C TRP A 6 -33.02 -23.63 -3.86
N VAL A 7 -32.44 -24.29 -4.87
CA VAL A 7 -30.99 -24.33 -5.07
C VAL A 7 -30.44 -22.93 -5.40
N LEU A 8 -31.11 -22.16 -6.27
CA LEU A 8 -30.72 -20.78 -6.58
C LEU A 8 -30.82 -19.85 -5.36
N ALA A 9 -31.85 -20.01 -4.53
CA ALA A 9 -32.02 -19.24 -3.30
C ALA A 9 -30.92 -19.55 -2.26
N LEU A 10 -30.52 -20.82 -2.13
CA LEU A 10 -29.42 -21.25 -1.25
C LEU A 10 -28.06 -20.71 -1.71
N ILE A 11 -27.80 -20.71 -3.02
CA ILE A 11 -26.57 -20.15 -3.59
C ILE A 11 -26.51 -18.63 -3.36
N SER A 12 -27.62 -17.92 -3.52
CA SER A 12 -27.70 -16.48 -3.26
C SER A 12 -27.50 -16.14 -1.78
N PHE A 13 -27.99 -16.97 -0.86
CA PHE A 13 -27.80 -16.76 0.58
C PHE A 13 -26.34 -17.01 1.00
N LEU A 14 -25.69 -18.02 0.41
CA LEU A 14 -24.29 -18.34 0.66
C LEU A 14 -23.32 -17.28 0.12
N ALA A 15 -23.68 -16.58 -0.95
CA ALA A 15 -22.87 -15.48 -1.49
C ALA A 15 -22.82 -14.25 -0.56
N ILE A 16 -23.86 -14.02 0.25
CA ILE A 16 -23.96 -12.86 1.15
C ILE A 16 -23.11 -13.05 2.42
N THR A 17 -22.88 -14.29 2.86
CA THR A 17 -22.11 -14.58 4.09
C THR A 17 -20.59 -14.51 3.91
N LEU A 18 -20.08 -14.39 2.68
CA LEU A 18 -18.65 -14.29 2.40
C LEU A 18 -18.05 -12.91 2.68
N PHE A 19 -18.88 -11.89 2.95
CA PHE A 19 -18.41 -10.62 3.51
C PHE A 19 -18.25 -10.72 5.05
N SER A 20 -17.56 -11.76 5.52
CA SER A 20 -17.13 -11.84 6.92
C SER A 20 -16.02 -10.82 7.13
N CYS A 21 -16.35 -9.77 7.88
CA CYS A 21 -15.53 -8.62 8.23
C CYS A 21 -14.08 -9.02 8.59
N SER A 22 -13.14 -8.80 7.66
CA SER A 22 -11.72 -8.84 7.97
C SER A 22 -11.40 -7.72 8.94
N LYS A 23 -10.74 -8.03 10.06
CA LYS A 23 -10.20 -6.99 10.97
C LYS A 23 -9.37 -6.00 10.13
N PRO A 24 -9.49 -4.69 10.38
CA PRO A 24 -8.66 -3.73 9.68
C PRO A 24 -7.19 -4.12 9.90
N PRO A 25 -6.34 -4.01 8.86
CA PRO A 25 -4.93 -4.34 8.98
C PRO A 25 -4.31 -3.51 10.10
N SER A 26 -3.37 -4.10 10.85
CA SER A 26 -2.61 -3.32 11.83
C SER A 26 -1.86 -2.19 11.10
N PRO A 27 -1.53 -1.08 11.79
CA PRO A 27 -0.74 0.00 11.17
C PRO A 27 0.57 -0.50 10.54
N HIS A 28 1.21 -1.49 11.17
CA HIS A 28 2.40 -2.15 10.64
C HIS A 28 2.11 -2.91 9.34
N ASP A 29 1.04 -3.69 9.28
CA ASP A 29 0.67 -4.46 8.08
C ASP A 29 0.22 -3.55 6.93
N ALA A 30 -0.48 -2.47 7.26
CA ALA A 30 -0.86 -1.44 6.31
C ALA A 30 0.39 -0.78 5.70
N LEU A 31 1.37 -0.40 6.53
CA LEU A 31 2.63 0.19 6.06
C LEU A 31 3.45 -0.79 5.20
N LYS A 32 3.54 -2.06 5.62
CA LYS A 32 4.22 -3.13 4.85
C LYS A 32 3.56 -3.33 3.48
N THR A 33 2.24 -3.27 3.42
CA THR A 33 1.49 -3.38 2.17
C THR A 33 1.72 -2.16 1.28
N TYR A 34 1.65 -0.95 1.85
CA TYR A 34 1.89 0.29 1.12
C TYR A 34 3.29 0.35 0.49
N THR A 35 4.33 0.02 1.27
CA THR A 35 5.73 0.00 0.83
C THR A 35 6.00 -1.08 -0.23
N SER A 36 5.29 -2.21 -0.18
CA SER A 36 5.31 -3.24 -1.24
C SER A 36 4.76 -2.71 -2.56
N TYR A 37 3.62 -1.98 -2.53
CA TYR A 37 3.10 -1.32 -3.74
C TYR A 37 4.06 -0.26 -4.25
N TRP A 38 4.69 0.50 -3.36
CA TRP A 38 5.67 1.53 -3.74
C TRP A 38 6.90 0.93 -4.42
N THR A 39 7.50 -0.10 -3.84
CA THR A 39 8.63 -0.85 -4.43
C THR A 39 8.29 -1.37 -5.84
N LYS A 40 7.07 -1.88 -6.03
CA LYS A 40 6.57 -2.35 -7.33
C LYS A 40 6.10 -1.24 -8.27
N GLN A 41 6.26 0.02 -7.87
CA GLN A 41 5.78 1.20 -8.59
C GLN A 41 4.28 1.15 -8.93
N GLN A 42 3.48 0.48 -8.10
CA GLN A 42 2.03 0.36 -8.25
C GLN A 42 1.33 1.56 -7.62
N PHE A 43 1.58 2.76 -8.14
CA PHE A 43 1.12 4.03 -7.55
C PHE A 43 -0.40 4.14 -7.42
N ALA A 44 -1.15 3.52 -8.34
CA ALA A 44 -2.62 3.48 -8.25
C ALA A 44 -3.09 2.70 -7.00
N LYS A 45 -2.40 1.61 -6.64
CA LYS A 45 -2.69 0.81 -5.45
C LYS A 45 -2.30 1.55 -4.17
N MET A 46 -1.21 2.32 -4.20
CA MET A 46 -0.84 3.21 -3.10
C MET A 46 -1.93 4.27 -2.86
N TYR A 47 -2.44 4.88 -3.93
CA TYR A 47 -3.53 5.86 -3.85
C TYR A 47 -4.80 5.26 -3.21
N ASP A 48 -5.15 4.03 -3.56
CA ASP A 48 -6.33 3.35 -3.02
C ASP A 48 -6.27 3.21 -1.48
N MET A 49 -5.06 3.15 -0.91
CA MET A 49 -4.81 3.08 0.54
C MET A 49 -4.78 4.44 1.26
N LEU A 50 -4.89 5.56 0.54
CA LEU A 50 -4.92 6.88 1.17
C LEU A 50 -6.23 7.13 1.92
N SER A 51 -6.18 8.03 2.90
CA SER A 51 -7.39 8.46 3.61
C SER A 51 -8.36 9.17 2.67
N GLU A 52 -9.65 9.06 2.97
CA GLU A 52 -10.70 9.75 2.20
C GLU A 52 -10.52 11.28 2.23
N GLU A 53 -9.97 11.83 3.31
CA GLU A 53 -9.60 13.25 3.40
C GLU A 53 -8.54 13.64 2.35
N THR A 54 -7.54 12.79 2.14
CA THR A 54 -6.51 13.04 1.12
C THR A 54 -7.08 12.93 -0.29
N LYS A 55 -7.95 11.93 -0.53
CA LYS A 55 -8.57 11.71 -1.84
C LYS A 55 -9.52 12.83 -2.28
N LYS A 56 -10.01 13.66 -1.34
CA LYS A 56 -10.80 14.86 -1.65
C LYS A 56 -9.98 15.98 -2.28
N THR A 57 -8.68 16.04 -2.00
CA THR A 57 -7.80 17.14 -2.42
C THR A 57 -6.79 16.71 -3.47
N VAL A 58 -6.43 15.43 -3.51
CA VAL A 58 -5.48 14.87 -4.47
C VAL A 58 -6.21 13.88 -5.37
N GLY A 59 -6.21 14.14 -6.67
CA GLY A 59 -6.80 13.22 -7.65
C GLY A 59 -5.93 11.98 -7.90
N LYS A 60 -6.56 10.83 -8.21
CA LYS A 60 -5.85 9.57 -8.49
C LYS A 60 -4.86 9.70 -9.64
N GLU A 61 -5.28 10.30 -10.75
CA GLU A 61 -4.45 10.53 -11.93
C GLU A 61 -3.26 11.44 -11.60
N GLN A 62 -3.53 12.59 -10.97
CA GLN A 62 -2.49 13.52 -10.50
C GLN A 62 -1.45 12.84 -9.60
N PHE A 63 -1.89 12.00 -8.67
CA PHE A 63 -0.99 11.25 -7.79
C PHE A 63 -0.10 10.30 -8.60
N VAL A 64 -0.71 9.47 -9.44
CA VAL A 64 0.00 8.48 -10.26
C VAL A 64 1.01 9.14 -11.19
N ASP A 65 0.59 10.21 -11.88
CA ASP A 65 1.42 10.90 -12.86
C ASP A 65 2.59 11.61 -12.21
N ARG A 66 2.39 12.18 -11.01
CA ARG A 66 3.49 12.80 -10.27
C ARG A 66 4.59 11.80 -9.93
N TYR A 67 4.25 10.60 -9.47
CA TYR A 67 5.25 9.57 -9.18
C TYR A 67 5.92 9.02 -10.44
N LYS A 68 5.15 8.78 -11.50
CA LYS A 68 5.70 8.38 -12.80
C LYS A 68 6.66 9.43 -13.35
N LYS A 69 6.28 10.70 -13.27
CA LYS A 69 7.12 11.82 -13.73
C LYS A 69 8.41 11.90 -12.94
N ILE A 70 8.35 11.90 -11.60
CA ILE A 70 9.56 11.98 -10.76
C ILE A 70 10.53 10.84 -11.08
N TYR A 71 10.04 9.60 -11.12
CA TYR A 71 10.91 8.45 -11.35
C TYR A 71 11.35 8.26 -12.81
N GLY A 72 10.54 8.75 -13.76
CA GLY A 72 10.94 8.85 -15.16
C GLY A 72 12.02 9.92 -15.38
N ASP A 73 11.84 11.11 -14.80
CA ASP A 73 12.77 12.24 -14.93
C ASP A 73 14.16 11.88 -14.39
N ILE A 74 14.23 11.16 -13.26
CA ILE A 74 15.50 10.72 -12.66
C ILE A 74 15.92 9.31 -13.10
N GLN A 75 15.22 8.71 -14.06
CA GLN A 75 15.54 7.40 -14.66
C GLN A 75 15.84 6.30 -13.62
N VAL A 76 14.94 6.14 -12.65
CA VAL A 76 15.04 5.05 -11.67
C VAL A 76 14.83 3.71 -12.38
N SER A 77 15.84 2.85 -12.36
CA SER A 77 15.75 1.47 -12.86
C SER A 77 15.26 0.50 -11.79
N HIS A 78 15.61 0.75 -10.54
CA HIS A 78 15.24 -0.10 -9.42
C HIS A 78 14.93 0.75 -8.18
N LEU A 79 13.78 0.50 -7.56
CA LEU A 79 13.33 1.17 -6.33
C LEU A 79 13.06 0.11 -5.27
N SER A 80 13.62 0.28 -4.08
CA SER A 80 13.32 -0.53 -2.91
C SER A 80 12.89 0.37 -1.77
N VAL A 81 11.69 0.13 -1.25
CA VAL A 81 11.14 0.83 -0.08
C VAL A 81 10.73 -0.22 0.94
N ALA A 82 11.34 -0.17 2.12
CA ALA A 82 11.09 -1.14 3.18
C ALA A 82 10.93 -0.46 4.55
N PRO A 83 9.98 -0.91 5.39
CA PRO A 83 9.97 -0.53 6.80
C PRO A 83 11.24 -1.02 7.49
N VAL A 84 11.88 -0.15 8.26
CA VAL A 84 13.01 -0.52 9.11
C VAL A 84 12.46 -1.06 10.44
N PRO A 85 12.87 -2.25 10.86
CA PRO A 85 12.45 -2.80 12.15
C PRO A 85 12.91 -1.92 13.31
N VAL A 86 12.02 -1.61 14.26
CA VAL A 86 12.33 -0.72 15.40
C VAL A 86 13.54 -1.19 16.22
N HIS A 87 13.75 -2.51 16.33
CA HIS A 87 14.89 -3.09 17.07
C HIS A 87 16.27 -2.80 16.44
N SER A 88 16.34 -2.45 15.14
CA SER A 88 17.61 -2.04 14.51
C SER A 88 17.94 -0.55 14.70
N VAL A 89 17.01 0.24 15.28
CA VAL A 89 17.18 1.68 15.55
C VAL A 89 17.57 1.93 17.02
N ALA A 90 17.60 0.87 17.84
CA ALA A 90 17.87 0.92 19.28
C ALA A 90 19.32 1.30 19.68
N SER A 91 20.21 1.56 18.74
CA SER A 91 21.56 2.08 19.02
C SER A 91 21.64 3.61 19.13
N VAL A 92 20.51 4.33 19.00
CA VAL A 92 20.43 5.76 19.26
C VAL A 92 20.13 5.98 20.74
N HIS A 93 21.04 6.65 21.47
CA HIS A 93 21.02 6.84 22.94
C HIS A 93 19.83 7.64 23.51
N ASP A 94 18.76 7.85 22.75
CA ASP A 94 17.53 8.47 23.23
C ASP A 94 16.31 7.86 22.53
N ALA A 95 15.74 6.82 23.16
CA ALA A 95 14.57 6.09 22.67
C ALA A 95 13.26 6.92 22.74
N SER A 96 13.28 8.10 23.36
CA SER A 96 12.10 8.96 23.52
C SER A 96 11.72 9.72 22.24
N THR A 97 12.68 9.88 21.32
CA THR A 97 12.52 10.75 20.14
C THR A 97 12.41 9.97 18.82
N ILE A 98 12.42 8.63 18.86
CA ILE A 98 12.39 7.79 17.66
C ILE A 98 10.95 7.68 17.13
N PRO A 99 10.66 8.12 15.87
CA PRO A 99 9.33 7.96 15.31
C PRO A 99 8.97 6.46 15.21
N PRO A 100 7.70 6.09 15.45
CA PRO A 100 7.28 4.69 15.56
C PRO A 100 7.49 3.87 14.28
N TYR A 101 7.70 4.54 13.14
CA TYR A 101 7.95 3.91 11.85
C TYR A 101 9.08 4.65 11.13
N PHE A 102 10.08 3.90 10.68
CA PHE A 102 11.17 4.40 9.85
C PHE A 102 11.18 3.65 8.53
N LEU A 103 11.46 4.32 7.42
CA LEU A 103 11.52 3.71 6.08
C LEU A 103 12.94 3.80 5.53
N SER A 104 13.42 2.71 4.97
CA SER A 104 14.62 2.70 4.12
C SER A 104 14.18 2.81 2.67
N ILE A 105 14.74 3.78 1.95
CA ILE A 105 14.50 3.99 0.52
C ILE A 105 15.85 3.88 -0.19
N SER A 106 15.91 3.00 -1.19
CA SER A 106 17.07 2.84 -2.07
C SER A 106 16.62 2.89 -3.52
N ALA A 107 17.27 3.73 -4.32
CA ALA A 107 16.98 3.85 -5.74
C ALA A 107 18.29 3.70 -6.54
N VAL A 108 18.24 2.90 -7.61
CA VAL A 108 19.31 2.82 -8.61
C VAL A 108 18.90 3.69 -9.78
N ILE A 109 19.68 4.73 -10.03
CA ILE A 109 19.50 5.64 -11.16
C ILE A 109 20.42 5.17 -12.28
N VAL A 110 19.87 5.02 -13.49
CA VAL A 110 20.71 4.80 -14.67
C VAL A 110 21.39 6.12 -14.96
N SER A 111 22.71 6.18 -14.77
CA SER A 111 23.47 7.37 -15.17
C SER A 111 23.36 7.52 -16.67
N VAL A 112 22.78 8.63 -17.12
CA VAL A 112 22.80 9.02 -18.53
C VAL A 112 24.27 9.18 -18.92
N SER A 113 24.77 8.28 -19.77
CA SER A 113 26.03 8.44 -20.50
C SER A 113 25.76 9.10 -21.84
#